data_AF-A0A7S2RAK9-F1
#
_entry.id   AF-A0A7S2RAK9-F1
#
_cell.length_a   1.000
_cell.length_b   1.000
_cell.length_c   1.000
_cell.angle_alpha   90.00
_cell.angle_beta   90.00
_cell.angle_gamma   90.00
#
_symmetry.space_group_name_H-M   'P 1'
#
loop_
_entity.id
_entity.type
_entity.pdbx_description
1 polymer ?
#
loop_
_entity_poly.entity_id
_entity_poly.type
_entity_poly.pdbx_seq_one_letter_code
_entity_poly.pdbx_strand_id
1 'polypeptide(L)'
;HHLTISRRDKAGPLDLRLATASFNSSGFLASKASGAATGSVEFRAPSLVLSETRRPGSFSDWNVAYAVPQGPGRSRVLVRVVFEVSRMPQPLKTIFNIAFRLPPGLLHLNNHKILEDDNIFLHHQGQRLRTAAPGRGEWRRVYHLPTKADVPVVAFREWLDTFGVEQAAPMSPFAQIDSSGSNAGSTGQVSKAELVERFQSHTRNCRQCLILHRLARGVHRLTIPFALGFALASVLVRLNAAEKLLLPKRAVAAASGLSSASTALWKALLAASILAALSQFATQKWVTIFEKGHYPPPRNEDPKAAGS
;
A
#
# COMPACT_ATOMS: atom_id res chain seq x y z
N HIS A 1 11.94 -7.80 5.23
CA HIS A 1 11.80 -6.55 4.47
C HIS A 1 10.87 -6.85 3.31
N HIS A 2 9.89 -5.99 3.02
CA HIS A 2 8.96 -6.24 1.92
C HIS A 2 9.75 -6.27 0.62
N LEU A 3 9.67 -7.39 -0.12
CA LEU A 3 10.26 -7.56 -1.45
C LEU A 3 9.71 -6.55 -2.48
N THR A 4 8.81 -5.65 -2.06
CA THR A 4 8.17 -4.57 -2.81
C THR A 4 9.17 -3.53 -3.33
N ILE A 5 10.17 -3.12 -2.54
CA ILE A 5 11.15 -2.08 -2.95
C ILE A 5 12.60 -2.51 -2.77
N SER A 6 12.93 -3.17 -1.68
CA SER A 6 14.31 -3.54 -1.38
C SER A 6 14.39 -4.98 -0.93
N ARG A 7 15.56 -5.59 -1.18
CA ARG A 7 15.86 -6.94 -0.76
C ARG A 7 17.03 -6.91 0.22
N ARG A 8 16.92 -7.71 1.29
CA ARG A 8 17.89 -7.70 2.40
C ARG A 8 19.26 -8.25 1.99
N ASP A 9 19.27 -9.22 1.08
CA ASP A 9 20.47 -9.77 0.43
C ASP A 9 21.25 -8.72 -0.37
N LYS A 10 20.60 -7.65 -0.79
CA LYS A 10 21.21 -6.52 -1.52
C LYS A 10 21.45 -5.29 -0.65
N ALA A 11 21.22 -5.38 0.66
CA ALA A 11 21.46 -4.25 1.55
C ALA A 11 22.96 -4.00 1.72
N GLY A 12 23.37 -2.74 1.57
CA GLY A 12 24.74 -2.29 1.80
C GLY A 12 24.84 -1.38 3.04
N PRO A 13 26.06 -1.09 3.51
CA PRO A 13 26.27 -0.14 4.58
C PRO A 13 25.83 1.27 4.17
N LEU A 14 25.10 1.95 5.05
CA LEU A 14 24.68 3.33 4.91
C LEU A 14 25.36 4.17 6.00
N ASP A 15 26.28 5.04 5.61
CA ASP A 15 26.98 5.95 6.54
C ASP A 15 26.21 7.27 6.58
N LEU A 16 25.51 7.52 7.69
CA LEU A 16 24.84 8.78 7.98
C LEU A 16 25.58 9.48 9.11
N ARG A 17 25.89 10.76 8.93
CA ARG A 17 26.60 11.56 9.96
C ARG A 17 25.92 12.89 10.15
N LEU A 18 25.66 13.25 11.40
CA LEU A 18 25.06 14.52 11.74
C LEU A 18 26.06 15.65 11.50
N ALA A 19 25.62 16.73 10.85
CA ALA A 19 26.35 17.98 10.83
C ALA A 19 26.00 18.74 12.11
N THR A 20 26.74 18.55 13.21
CA THR A 20 26.38 19.04 14.56
C THR A 20 26.04 20.53 14.60
N ALA A 21 26.71 21.36 13.80
CA ALA A 21 26.43 22.80 13.68
C ALA A 21 25.01 23.13 13.19
N SER A 22 24.31 22.17 12.57
CA SER A 22 22.95 22.34 12.05
C SER A 22 21.85 21.91 13.01
N PHE A 23 22.19 21.33 14.18
CA PHE A 23 21.20 20.84 15.14
C PHE A 23 20.68 21.98 16.01
N ASN A 24 19.43 22.38 15.80
CA ASN A 24 18.76 23.44 16.55
C ASN A 24 17.23 23.29 16.47
N SER A 25 16.48 24.27 16.98
CA SER A 25 15.01 24.27 16.98
C SER A 25 14.38 24.17 15.58
N SER A 26 15.08 24.62 14.53
CA SER A 26 14.61 24.51 13.13
C SER A 26 14.83 23.12 12.53
N GLY A 27 15.62 22.25 13.16
CA GLY A 27 15.86 20.87 12.74
C GLY A 27 17.34 20.49 12.69
N PHE A 28 17.72 19.64 11.73
CA PHE A 28 19.10 19.19 11.55
C PHE A 28 19.37 18.66 10.14
N LEU A 29 20.65 18.61 9.77
CA LEU A 29 21.14 18.04 8.53
C LEU A 29 22.12 16.90 8.82
N ALA A 30 21.97 15.79 8.10
CA ALA A 30 22.91 14.68 8.09
C ALA A 30 23.44 14.44 6.68
N SER A 31 24.74 14.18 6.55
CA SER A 31 25.33 13.67 5.30
C SER A 31 24.99 12.20 5.13
N LYS A 32 24.87 11.77 3.87
CA LYS A 32 24.53 10.40 3.49
C LYS A 32 25.54 9.87 2.48
N ALA A 33 26.09 8.70 2.75
CA ALA A 33 26.95 7.97 1.82
C ALA A 33 26.59 6.48 1.79
N SER A 34 26.51 5.92 0.58
CA SER A 34 26.22 4.50 0.34
C SER A 34 26.95 4.05 -0.93
N GLY A 35 28.11 3.40 -0.75
CA GLY A 35 29.01 3.11 -1.86
C GLY A 35 29.46 4.39 -2.55
N ALA A 36 29.31 4.47 -3.88
CA ALA A 36 29.61 5.68 -4.64
C ALA A 36 28.53 6.76 -4.54
N ALA A 37 27.32 6.43 -4.06
CA ALA A 37 26.23 7.39 -3.95
C ALA A 37 26.41 8.29 -2.72
N THR A 38 26.13 9.57 -2.88
CA THR A 38 26.19 10.58 -1.80
C THR A 38 24.86 11.31 -1.68
N GLY A 39 24.68 12.12 -0.65
CA GLY A 39 23.47 12.92 -0.48
C GLY A 39 23.32 13.43 0.93
N SER A 40 22.09 13.69 1.33
CA SER A 40 21.76 14.18 2.67
C SER A 40 20.41 13.68 3.15
N VAL A 41 20.22 13.80 4.47
CA VAL A 41 18.92 13.70 5.14
C VAL A 41 18.76 14.95 5.97
N GLU A 42 17.78 15.76 5.63
CA GLU A 42 17.46 16.99 6.34
C GLU A 42 16.11 16.84 7.02
N PHE A 43 16.06 17.10 8.32
CA PHE A 43 14.83 17.33 9.04
C PHE A 43 14.63 18.83 9.19
N ARG A 44 13.51 19.35 8.69
CA ARG A 44 13.05 20.72 8.95
C ARG A 44 11.81 20.66 9.82
N ALA A 45 11.90 21.29 10.98
CA ALA A 45 10.81 21.38 11.91
C ALA A 45 9.58 22.05 11.26
N PRO A 46 8.35 21.65 11.63
CA PRO A 46 8.05 20.61 12.62
C PRO A 46 7.94 19.19 12.04
N SER A 47 7.89 19.02 10.72
CA SER A 47 7.37 17.76 10.14
C SER A 47 7.99 17.32 8.81
N LEU A 48 8.94 18.07 8.25
CA LEU A 48 9.53 17.76 6.95
C LEU A 48 10.79 16.93 7.11
N VAL A 49 10.86 15.81 6.41
CA VAL A 49 12.09 15.07 6.14
C VAL A 49 12.35 15.08 4.64
N LEU A 50 13.51 15.58 4.24
CA LEU A 50 14.01 15.57 2.88
C LEU A 50 15.24 14.67 2.82
N SER A 51 15.15 13.53 2.13
CA SER A 51 16.32 12.71 1.80
C SER A 51 16.68 12.86 0.33
N GLU A 52 17.91 13.26 0.08
CA GLU A 52 18.50 13.30 -1.26
C GLU A 52 19.46 12.14 -1.46
N THR A 53 19.46 11.58 -2.66
CA THR A 53 20.46 10.61 -3.12
C THR A 53 20.95 11.00 -4.50
N ARG A 54 22.25 11.28 -4.61
CA ARG A 54 22.96 11.58 -5.86
C ARG A 54 23.82 10.37 -6.23
N ARG A 55 23.62 9.85 -7.44
CA ARG A 55 24.40 8.74 -7.98
C ARG A 55 25.38 9.27 -9.03
N PRO A 56 26.71 9.18 -8.82
CA PRO A 56 27.68 9.60 -9.83
C PRO A 56 27.39 8.95 -11.19
N GLY A 57 27.40 9.74 -12.26
CA GLY A 57 27.14 9.27 -13.62
C GLY A 57 25.69 8.82 -13.89
N SER A 58 24.75 9.03 -12.95
CA SER A 58 23.36 8.59 -13.09
C SER A 58 22.38 9.66 -12.58
N PHE A 59 21.11 9.29 -12.44
CA PHE A 59 20.05 10.15 -11.93
C PHE A 59 20.12 10.31 -10.41
N SER A 60 19.75 11.48 -9.93
CA SER A 60 19.48 11.74 -8.51
C SER A 60 18.01 11.50 -8.17
N ASP A 61 17.71 11.23 -6.89
CA ASP A 61 16.35 11.17 -6.36
C ASP A 61 16.21 11.95 -5.04
N TRP A 62 15.02 12.48 -4.82
CA TRP A 62 14.61 13.13 -3.58
C TRP A 62 13.36 12.47 -3.03
N ASN A 63 13.41 12.07 -1.77
CA ASN A 63 12.28 11.58 -1.01
C ASN A 63 11.88 12.66 -0.02
N VAL A 64 10.71 13.24 -0.23
CA VAL A 64 10.13 14.30 0.58
C VAL A 64 8.98 13.68 1.39
N ALA A 65 9.10 13.69 2.71
CA ALA A 65 8.07 13.17 3.60
C ALA A 65 7.63 14.26 4.58
N TYR A 66 6.32 14.50 4.66
CA TYR A 66 5.70 15.30 5.70
C TYR A 66 4.90 14.39 6.63
N ALA A 67 5.23 14.39 7.92
CA ALA A 67 4.45 13.71 8.95
C ALA A 67 3.59 14.73 9.70
N VAL A 68 2.36 14.95 9.23
CA VAL A 68 1.45 15.95 9.81
C VAL A 68 0.65 15.32 10.94
N PRO A 69 0.80 15.77 12.20
CA PRO A 69 -0.01 15.26 13.30
C PRO A 69 -1.48 15.62 13.07
N GLN A 70 -2.38 14.69 13.39
CA GLN A 70 -3.84 14.89 13.30
C GLN A 70 -4.52 14.74 14.67
N GLY A 71 -3.81 14.17 15.63
CA GLY A 71 -4.26 13.90 16.99
C GLY A 71 -3.39 12.82 17.63
N PRO A 72 -3.63 12.49 18.91
CA PRO A 72 -2.87 11.44 19.59
C PRO A 72 -2.96 10.11 18.85
N GLY A 73 -1.79 9.49 18.60
CA GLY A 73 -1.69 8.22 17.88
C GLY A 73 -2.05 8.28 16.38
N ARG A 74 -2.33 9.48 15.82
CA ARG A 74 -2.75 9.66 14.42
C ARG A 74 -1.93 10.73 13.71
N SER A 75 -1.30 10.34 12.61
CA SER A 75 -0.58 11.25 11.71
C SER A 75 -0.98 10.99 10.27
N ARG A 76 -0.99 12.04 9.46
CA ARG A 76 -1.08 11.96 8.00
C ARG A 76 0.33 12.07 7.43
N VAL A 77 0.77 11.04 6.72
CA VAL A 77 2.05 11.06 6.01
C VAL A 77 1.81 11.43 4.55
N LEU A 78 2.50 12.47 4.08
CA LEU A 78 2.54 12.86 2.68
C LEU A 78 3.93 12.55 2.13
N VAL A 79 4.01 11.68 1.14
CA VAL A 79 5.30 11.32 0.52
C VAL A 79 5.32 11.73 -0.94
N ARG A 80 6.42 12.33 -1.37
CA ARG A 80 6.73 12.59 -2.76
C ARG A 80 8.12 12.07 -3.07
N VAL A 81 8.21 11.33 -4.16
CA VAL A 81 9.49 10.89 -4.71
C VAL A 81 9.71 11.63 -6.02
N VAL A 82 10.82 12.35 -6.12
CA VAL A 82 11.20 13.13 -7.29
C VAL A 82 12.46 12.50 -7.89
N PHE A 83 12.47 12.33 -9.20
CA PHE A 83 13.60 11.75 -9.93
C PHE A 83 14.14 12.73 -10.95
N GLU A 84 15.46 12.78 -11.08
CA GLU A 84 16.15 13.51 -12.15
C GLU A 84 16.09 12.71 -13.46
N VAL A 85 14.95 12.77 -14.16
CA VAL A 85 14.67 11.95 -15.35
C VAL A 85 15.64 12.22 -16.51
N SER A 86 16.25 13.40 -16.57
CA SER A 86 17.22 13.77 -17.63
C SER A 86 18.44 12.86 -17.64
N ARG A 87 18.95 12.47 -16.47
CA ARG A 87 20.16 11.63 -16.29
C ARG A 87 19.84 10.14 -16.06
N MET A 88 18.58 9.75 -16.21
CA MET A 88 18.16 8.37 -16.01
C MET A 88 18.66 7.47 -17.16
N PRO A 89 19.36 6.35 -16.87
CA PRO A 89 19.86 5.45 -17.90
C PRO A 89 18.74 4.66 -18.57
N GLN A 90 18.99 4.17 -19.78
CA GLN A 90 18.13 3.17 -20.41
C GLN A 90 18.39 1.79 -19.80
N PRO A 91 17.37 0.90 -19.69
CA PRO A 91 15.98 1.06 -20.15
C PRO A 91 15.04 1.77 -19.15
N LEU A 92 15.54 2.17 -17.96
CA LEU A 92 14.74 2.71 -16.87
C LEU A 92 13.96 3.97 -17.30
N LYS A 93 14.61 4.87 -18.05
CA LYS A 93 13.96 6.07 -18.60
C LYS A 93 12.75 5.74 -19.48
N THR A 94 12.86 4.70 -20.32
CA THR A 94 11.74 4.24 -21.16
C THR A 94 10.61 3.68 -20.32
N ILE A 95 10.91 2.89 -19.29
CA ILE A 95 9.91 2.36 -18.36
C ILE A 95 9.15 3.50 -17.66
N PHE A 96 9.87 4.51 -17.15
CA PHE A 96 9.26 5.67 -16.50
C PHE A 96 8.37 6.46 -17.48
N ASN A 97 8.83 6.68 -18.71
CA ASN A 97 8.03 7.35 -19.74
C ASN A 97 6.73 6.59 -20.06
N ILE A 98 6.76 5.25 -20.09
CA ILE A 98 5.56 4.43 -20.28
C ILE A 98 4.66 4.52 -19.04
N ALA A 99 5.22 4.40 -17.84
CA ALA A 99 4.47 4.45 -16.59
C ALA A 99 3.72 5.78 -16.41
N PHE A 100 4.33 6.91 -16.78
CA PHE A 100 3.69 8.23 -16.73
C PHE A 100 2.60 8.45 -17.78
N ARG A 101 2.47 7.57 -18.79
CA ARG A 101 1.36 7.57 -19.74
C ARG A 101 0.15 6.76 -19.26
N LEU A 102 0.31 5.92 -18.23
CA LEU A 102 -0.80 5.17 -17.66
C LEU A 102 -1.77 6.12 -16.93
N PRO A 103 -3.05 5.76 -16.78
CA PRO A 103 -4.02 6.53 -16.01
C PRO A 103 -3.46 6.87 -14.61
N PRO A 104 -3.41 8.16 -14.22
CA PRO A 104 -2.72 8.60 -13.00
C PRO A 104 -3.16 7.85 -11.74
N GLY A 105 -4.44 7.49 -11.64
CA GLY A 105 -4.97 6.78 -10.48
C GLY A 105 -4.44 5.35 -10.31
N LEU A 106 -4.02 4.66 -11.38
CA LEU A 106 -3.41 3.34 -11.28
C LEU A 106 -2.00 3.43 -10.69
N LEU A 107 -1.20 4.37 -11.18
CA LEU A 107 0.16 4.62 -10.68
C LEU A 107 0.11 5.13 -9.23
N HIS A 108 -0.85 5.99 -8.91
CA HIS A 108 -1.05 6.55 -7.58
C HIS A 108 -1.30 5.45 -6.53
N LEU A 109 -2.19 4.50 -6.83
CA LEU A 109 -2.51 3.41 -5.92
C LEU A 109 -1.34 2.45 -5.71
N ASN A 110 -0.57 2.18 -6.77
CA ASN A 110 0.63 1.36 -6.67
C ASN A 110 1.69 2.00 -5.75
N ASN A 111 1.84 3.33 -5.82
CA ASN A 111 2.73 4.07 -4.93
C ASN A 111 2.23 4.05 -3.47
N HIS A 112 0.91 3.99 -3.25
CA HIS A 112 0.33 3.86 -1.91
C HIS A 112 0.63 2.53 -1.24
N LYS A 113 0.68 1.42 -2.00
CA LYS A 113 0.98 0.08 -1.49
C LYS A 113 2.27 0.04 -0.66
N ILE A 114 3.28 0.78 -1.09
CA ILE A 114 4.58 0.89 -0.41
C ILE A 114 4.40 1.43 1.02
N LEU A 115 3.63 2.50 1.18
CA LEU A 115 3.40 3.14 2.48
C LEU A 115 2.47 2.32 3.36
N GLU A 116 1.55 1.58 2.76
CA GLU A 116 0.64 0.67 3.46
C GLU A 116 1.40 -0.50 4.11
N ASP A 117 2.41 -1.05 3.42
CA ASP A 117 3.26 -2.12 3.96
C ASP A 117 3.97 -1.65 5.26
N ASP A 118 4.38 -0.38 5.33
CA ASP A 118 5.06 0.20 6.50
C ASP A 118 4.10 0.62 7.63
N ASN A 119 2.84 0.95 7.32
CA ASN A 119 1.85 1.47 8.27
C ASN A 119 1.66 0.56 9.49
N ILE A 120 1.65 -0.76 9.27
CA ILE A 120 1.50 -1.76 10.34
C ILE A 120 2.67 -1.70 11.34
N PHE A 121 3.89 -1.56 10.84
CA PHE A 121 5.07 -1.47 11.72
C PHE A 121 5.08 -0.16 12.48
N LEU A 122 4.76 0.96 11.81
CA LEU A 122 4.68 2.27 12.44
C LEU A 122 3.62 2.29 13.54
N HIS A 123 2.46 1.66 13.31
CA HIS A 123 1.41 1.54 14.32
C HIS A 123 1.91 0.79 15.57
N HIS A 124 2.45 -0.42 15.40
CA HIS A 124 2.91 -1.23 16.54
C HIS A 124 4.14 -0.63 17.24
N GLN A 125 5.07 -0.03 16.50
CA GLN A 125 6.22 0.68 17.10
C GLN A 125 5.77 1.90 17.90
N GLY A 126 4.79 2.65 17.40
CA GLY A 126 4.19 3.77 18.11
C GLY A 126 3.44 3.33 19.37
N GLN A 127 2.67 2.24 19.28
CA GLN A 127 1.97 1.67 20.43
C GLN A 127 2.95 1.18 21.49
N ARG A 128 3.98 0.43 21.11
CA ARG A 128 5.01 -0.07 22.03
C ARG A 128 5.75 1.07 22.72
N LEU A 129 6.03 2.15 22.00
CA LEU A 129 6.66 3.32 22.61
C LEU A 129 5.74 3.95 23.67
N ARG A 130 4.45 4.16 23.34
CA ARG A 130 3.49 4.76 24.28
C ARG A 130 3.26 3.90 25.53
N THR A 131 3.31 2.59 25.42
CA THR A 131 3.03 1.69 26.56
C THR A 131 4.27 1.36 27.39
N ALA A 132 5.44 1.18 26.77
CA ALA A 132 6.65 0.72 27.46
C ALA A 132 7.66 1.85 27.78
N ALA A 133 7.52 3.02 27.17
CA ALA A 133 8.42 4.16 27.35
C ALA A 133 7.69 5.50 27.11
N PRO A 134 6.66 5.82 27.93
CA PRO A 134 5.87 7.04 27.77
C PRO A 134 6.64 8.33 28.05
N GLY A 135 7.74 8.25 28.80
CA GLY A 135 8.53 9.41 29.21
C GLY A 135 9.48 9.95 28.13
N ARG A 136 9.85 11.22 28.29
CA ARG A 136 10.89 11.89 27.51
C ARG A 136 12.21 11.12 27.64
N GLY A 137 12.90 10.88 26.53
CA GLY A 137 14.16 10.12 26.50
C GLY A 137 14.04 8.61 26.73
N GLU A 138 12.91 8.09 27.21
CA GLU A 138 12.74 6.65 27.52
C GLU A 138 12.70 5.76 26.28
N TRP A 139 12.50 6.35 25.09
CA TRP A 139 12.53 5.64 23.81
C TRP A 139 13.81 4.82 23.62
N ARG A 140 14.92 5.20 24.27
CA ARG A 140 16.19 4.46 24.29
C ARG A 140 16.09 3.05 24.90
N ARG A 141 15.08 2.79 25.73
CA ARG A 141 14.80 1.46 26.31
C ARG A 141 14.07 0.54 25.32
N VAL A 142 13.40 1.11 24.33
CA VAL A 142 12.54 0.37 23.38
C VAL A 142 13.19 0.23 22.02
N TYR A 143 13.91 1.25 21.56
CA TYR A 143 14.57 1.23 20.27
C TYR A 143 16.03 0.82 20.39
N HIS A 144 16.40 -0.19 19.62
CA HIS A 144 17.78 -0.61 19.43
C HIS A 144 18.31 0.00 18.13
N LEU A 145 19.16 1.02 18.25
CA LEU A 145 19.65 1.87 17.14
C LEU A 145 21.20 1.88 17.09
N PRO A 146 21.87 0.74 16.86
CA PRO A 146 23.32 0.61 17.04
C PRO A 146 24.15 1.09 15.84
N THR A 147 23.53 1.41 14.70
CA THR A 147 24.26 1.60 13.45
C THR A 147 24.36 3.07 13.04
N LYS A 148 25.29 3.39 12.15
CA LYS A 148 25.38 4.72 11.54
C LYS A 148 24.12 5.09 10.76
N ALA A 149 23.38 4.12 10.23
CA ALA A 149 22.12 4.37 9.54
C ALA A 149 21.03 4.90 10.49
N ASP A 150 21.20 4.73 11.80
CA ASP A 150 20.24 5.17 12.81
C ASP A 150 20.47 6.61 13.30
N VAL A 151 21.59 7.25 12.90
CA VAL A 151 21.98 8.58 13.39
C VAL A 151 20.88 9.64 13.21
N PRO A 152 20.21 9.77 12.05
CA PRO A 152 19.12 10.74 11.92
C PRO A 152 17.89 10.40 12.76
N VAL A 153 17.66 9.11 13.07
CA VAL A 153 16.55 8.69 13.94
C VAL A 153 16.84 9.11 15.38
N VAL A 154 18.06 8.88 15.85
CA VAL A 154 18.54 9.34 17.16
C VAL A 154 18.45 10.85 17.25
N ALA A 155 18.99 11.57 16.26
CA ALA A 155 18.95 13.04 16.22
C ALA A 155 17.51 13.56 16.24
N PHE A 156 16.58 12.97 15.48
CA PHE A 156 15.17 13.36 15.51
C PHE A 156 14.53 13.14 16.89
N ARG A 157 14.84 12.04 17.56
CA ARG A 157 14.33 11.77 18.90
C ARG A 157 14.90 12.71 19.95
N GLU A 158 16.18 13.03 19.87
CA GLU A 158 16.82 14.02 20.72
C GLU A 158 16.30 15.43 20.46
N TRP A 159 16.02 15.76 19.20
CA TRP A 159 15.38 17.01 18.82
C TRP A 159 13.96 17.10 19.41
N LEU A 160 13.16 16.03 19.31
CA LEU A 160 11.83 15.96 19.94
C LEU A 160 11.90 16.08 21.46
N ASP A 161 12.85 15.39 22.10
CA ASP A 161 13.09 15.54 23.53
C ASP A 161 13.40 17.02 23.82
N THR A 162 14.33 17.64 23.10
CA THR A 162 14.82 19.00 23.41
C THR A 162 13.81 20.10 23.11
N PHE A 163 13.18 20.10 21.94
CA PHE A 163 12.38 21.23 21.44
C PHE A 163 10.87 20.92 21.34
N GLY A 164 10.48 19.65 21.51
CA GLY A 164 9.11 19.20 21.26
C GLY A 164 8.09 19.66 22.32
N VAL A 165 8.50 20.05 23.51
CA VAL A 165 7.56 20.38 24.60
C VAL A 165 7.18 21.87 24.63
N GLU A 166 8.13 22.76 24.36
CA GLU A 166 7.95 24.20 24.69
C GLU A 166 7.96 25.14 23.47
N GLN A 167 8.57 24.77 22.33
CA GLN A 167 8.97 25.78 21.34
C GLN A 167 8.66 25.46 19.87
N ALA A 168 8.35 24.21 19.50
CA ALA A 168 8.19 23.86 18.07
C ALA A 168 7.11 22.80 17.74
N ALA A 169 6.50 22.14 18.74
CA ALA A 169 5.56 21.05 18.47
C ALA A 169 4.40 21.01 19.48
N PRO A 170 3.37 21.87 19.34
CA PRO A 170 2.16 21.83 20.18
C PRO A 170 1.41 20.49 20.14
N MET A 171 1.71 19.64 19.15
CA MET A 171 1.17 18.28 18.99
C MET A 171 2.16 17.19 19.43
N SER A 172 3.20 17.55 20.19
CA SER A 172 4.17 16.59 20.72
C SER A 172 3.49 15.56 21.62
N PRO A 173 3.88 14.27 21.54
CA PRO A 173 3.35 13.24 22.43
C PRO A 173 3.66 13.50 23.91
N PHE A 174 4.55 14.45 24.21
CA PHE A 174 4.91 14.87 25.58
C PHE A 174 4.10 16.08 26.07
N ALA A 175 3.49 16.85 25.16
CA ALA A 175 2.71 18.03 25.52
C ALA A 175 1.31 17.70 26.07
N GLN A 176 0.91 16.42 26.05
CA GLN A 176 -0.41 15.95 26.48
C GLN A 176 -0.37 14.94 27.64
N ILE A 177 0.67 15.00 28.47
CA ILE A 177 0.69 14.26 29.74
C ILE A 177 -0.16 15.07 30.72
N ASP A 178 -1.35 14.57 31.03
CA ASP A 178 -2.18 15.16 32.08
C ASP A 178 -1.54 14.95 33.47
N SER A 179 -2.04 15.64 34.49
CA SER A 179 -1.56 15.54 35.88
C SER A 179 -1.68 14.13 36.50
N SER A 180 -2.29 13.17 35.79
CA SER A 180 -2.38 11.76 36.20
C SER A 180 -1.26 10.89 35.63
N GLY A 181 -0.36 11.45 34.82
CA GLY A 181 0.73 10.70 34.18
C GLY A 181 0.25 9.77 33.06
N SER A 182 -1.01 9.88 32.65
CA SER A 182 -1.59 9.06 31.60
C SER A 182 -1.46 9.77 30.25
N ASN A 183 -0.88 9.09 29.27
CA ASN A 183 -0.80 9.61 27.91
C ASN A 183 -2.21 9.45 27.30
N ALA A 184 -2.99 10.54 27.26
CA ALA A 184 -4.44 10.57 26.96
C ALA A 184 -4.86 10.03 25.56
N GLY A 185 -3.95 9.40 24.82
CA GLY A 185 -4.12 8.93 23.45
C GLY A 185 -4.03 7.42 23.27
N SER A 186 -4.59 6.63 24.19
CA SER A 186 -4.77 5.18 23.97
C SER A 186 -5.79 4.95 22.85
N THR A 187 -5.34 4.99 21.58
CA THR A 187 -6.08 4.34 20.50
C THR A 187 -6.13 2.86 20.86
N GLY A 188 -7.33 2.31 21.11
CA GLY A 188 -7.51 0.90 21.45
C GLY A 188 -6.86 -0.06 20.44
N GLN A 189 -6.81 -1.35 20.76
CA GLN A 189 -6.26 -2.35 19.84
C GLN A 189 -6.97 -2.28 18.49
N VAL A 190 -6.22 -1.89 17.45
CA VAL A 190 -6.70 -1.85 16.06
C VAL A 190 -6.48 -3.22 15.46
N SER A 191 -7.52 -3.79 14.84
CA SER A 191 -7.42 -5.09 14.17
C SER A 191 -6.52 -5.01 12.94
N LYS A 192 -5.94 -6.16 12.53
CA LYS A 192 -5.16 -6.25 11.28
C LYS A 192 -5.96 -5.77 10.07
N ALA A 193 -7.26 -6.06 10.04
CA ALA A 193 -8.16 -5.67 8.96
C ALA A 193 -8.34 -4.15 8.89
N GLU A 194 -8.43 -3.47 10.04
CA GLU A 194 -8.50 -2.02 10.12
C GLU A 194 -7.19 -1.33 9.74
N LEU A 195 -6.03 -1.92 10.10
CA LEU A 195 -4.72 -1.37 9.75
C LEU A 195 -4.44 -1.34 8.24
N VAL A 196 -5.02 -2.29 7.51
CA VAL A 196 -4.92 -2.38 6.05
C VAL A 196 -6.19 -1.89 5.35
N GLU A 197 -7.13 -1.30 6.07
CA GLU A 197 -8.34 -0.74 5.48
C GLU A 197 -7.94 0.45 4.60
N ARG A 198 -8.25 0.38 3.30
CA ARG A 198 -7.83 1.40 2.32
C ARG A 198 -8.95 2.37 1.99
N PHE A 199 -10.20 1.94 2.02
CA PHE A 199 -11.30 2.76 1.53
C PHE A 199 -11.49 4.01 2.37
N GLN A 200 -11.56 3.88 3.69
CA GLN A 200 -11.71 5.02 4.61
C GLN A 200 -10.41 5.81 4.77
N SER A 201 -9.27 5.11 4.84
CA SER A 201 -7.97 5.76 5.04
C SER A 201 -7.51 6.57 3.83
N HIS A 202 -7.87 6.15 2.62
CA HIS A 202 -7.40 6.74 1.37
C HIS A 202 -8.51 6.96 0.31
N THR A 203 -9.12 5.89 -0.21
CA THR A 203 -9.93 5.94 -1.45
C THR A 203 -11.08 6.94 -1.37
N ARG A 204 -11.78 7.03 -0.23
CA ARG A 204 -12.88 7.97 0.00
C ARG A 204 -12.45 9.44 -0.10
N ASN A 205 -11.20 9.73 0.28
CA ASN A 205 -10.65 11.09 0.37
C ASN A 205 -9.86 11.48 -0.89
N CYS A 206 -9.52 10.53 -1.76
CA CYS A 206 -8.82 10.78 -3.01
C CYS A 206 -9.79 10.79 -4.19
N ARG A 207 -9.99 11.95 -4.84
CA ARG A 207 -10.91 12.11 -5.98
C ARG A 207 -10.64 11.10 -7.09
N GLN A 208 -9.36 10.87 -7.44
CA GLN A 208 -8.99 9.97 -8.53
C GLN A 208 -9.28 8.50 -8.19
N CYS A 209 -8.89 8.03 -7.00
CA CYS A 209 -9.17 6.67 -6.57
C CYS A 209 -10.67 6.43 -6.35
N LEU A 210 -11.41 7.42 -5.86
CA LEU A 210 -12.86 7.33 -5.70
C LEU A 210 -13.57 7.18 -7.05
N ILE A 211 -13.14 7.91 -8.08
CA ILE A 211 -13.69 7.78 -9.43
C ILE A 211 -13.42 6.37 -9.98
N LEU A 212 -12.16 5.90 -9.91
CA LEU A 212 -11.80 4.57 -10.40
C LEU A 212 -12.53 3.45 -9.66
N HIS A 213 -12.69 3.59 -8.34
CA HIS A 213 -13.46 2.66 -7.52
C HIS A 213 -14.94 2.64 -7.89
N ARG A 214 -15.56 3.79 -8.13
CA ARG A 214 -16.95 3.88 -8.60
C ARG A 214 -17.13 3.23 -9.97
N LEU A 215 -16.20 3.47 -10.89
CA LEU A 215 -16.20 2.82 -12.21
C LEU A 215 -16.04 1.30 -12.07
N ALA A 216 -15.07 0.83 -11.29
CA ALA A 216 -14.85 -0.59 -11.04
C ALA A 216 -16.08 -1.26 -10.41
N ARG A 217 -16.72 -0.62 -9.41
CA ARG A 217 -17.98 -1.09 -8.82
C ARG A 217 -19.12 -1.11 -9.81
N GLY A 218 -19.24 -0.07 -10.65
CA GLY A 218 -20.26 0.00 -11.69
C GLY A 218 -20.15 -1.17 -12.66
N VAL A 219 -18.95 -1.39 -13.20
CA VAL A 219 -18.66 -2.53 -14.08
C VAL A 219 -18.93 -3.86 -13.37
N HIS A 220 -18.46 -4.02 -12.12
CA HIS A 220 -18.71 -5.24 -11.35
C HIS A 220 -20.20 -5.52 -11.15
N ARG A 221 -21.01 -4.50 -10.85
CA ARG A 221 -22.47 -4.68 -10.70
C ARG A 221 -23.14 -5.08 -12.00
N LEU A 222 -22.65 -4.61 -13.14
CA LEU A 222 -23.19 -4.97 -14.45
C LEU A 222 -22.85 -6.41 -14.85
N THR A 223 -21.74 -7.00 -14.39
CA THR A 223 -21.39 -8.39 -14.75
C THR A 223 -22.26 -9.43 -14.05
N ILE A 224 -22.81 -9.12 -12.87
CA ILE A 224 -23.68 -10.02 -12.09
C ILE A 224 -24.90 -10.52 -12.89
N PRO A 225 -25.76 -9.65 -13.47
CA PRO A 225 -26.93 -10.10 -14.23
C PRO A 225 -26.55 -10.88 -15.49
N PHE A 226 -25.43 -10.58 -16.14
CA PHE A 226 -24.97 -11.38 -17.29
C PHE A 226 -24.56 -12.79 -16.87
N ALA A 227 -23.80 -12.93 -15.78
CA ALA A 227 -23.40 -14.25 -15.26
C ALA A 227 -24.62 -15.10 -14.88
N LEU A 228 -25.57 -14.51 -14.14
CA LEU A 228 -26.81 -15.18 -13.75
C LEU A 228 -27.70 -15.49 -14.96
N GLY A 229 -27.81 -14.56 -15.91
CA GLY A 229 -28.60 -14.71 -17.12
C GLY A 229 -28.11 -15.84 -18.03
N PHE A 230 -26.80 -15.90 -18.30
CA PHE A 230 -26.22 -17.00 -19.09
C PHE A 230 -26.31 -18.35 -18.37
N ALA A 231 -26.10 -18.37 -17.05
CA ALA A 231 -26.26 -19.59 -16.26
C ALA A 231 -27.70 -20.11 -16.32
N LEU A 232 -28.69 -19.25 -16.05
CA LEU A 232 -30.12 -19.61 -16.13
C LEU A 232 -30.51 -20.06 -17.54
N ALA A 233 -30.12 -19.32 -18.57
CA ALA A 233 -30.40 -19.68 -19.96
C ALA A 233 -29.80 -21.04 -20.33
N SER A 234 -28.58 -21.35 -19.87
CA SER A 234 -27.95 -22.66 -20.11
C SER A 234 -28.76 -23.80 -19.48
N VAL A 235 -29.26 -23.61 -18.26
CA VAL A 235 -30.10 -24.60 -17.56
C VAL A 235 -31.41 -24.79 -18.31
N LEU A 236 -32.10 -23.71 -18.69
CA LEU A 236 -33.38 -23.78 -19.40
C LEU A 236 -33.26 -24.47 -20.76
N VAL A 237 -32.20 -24.17 -21.53
CA VAL A 237 -31.95 -24.85 -22.81
C VAL A 237 -31.70 -26.34 -22.59
N ARG A 238 -31.01 -26.73 -21.50
CA ARG A 238 -30.75 -28.13 -21.20
C ARG A 238 -32.00 -28.89 -20.75
N LEU A 239 -32.85 -28.28 -19.93
CA LEU A 239 -34.12 -28.85 -19.49
C LEU A 239 -35.07 -29.06 -20.67
N ASN A 240 -35.23 -28.06 -21.53
CA ASN A 240 -36.06 -28.16 -22.74
C ASN A 240 -35.54 -29.24 -23.72
N ALA A 241 -34.21 -29.38 -23.87
CA ALA A 241 -33.64 -30.44 -24.69
C ALA A 241 -33.87 -31.85 -24.10
N ALA A 242 -33.87 -31.98 -22.77
CA ALA A 242 -34.14 -33.25 -22.08
C ALA A 242 -35.62 -33.67 -22.21
N GLU A 243 -36.55 -32.74 -22.09
CA GLU A 243 -37.99 -32.99 -22.28
C GLU A 243 -38.29 -33.52 -23.68
N LYS A 244 -37.68 -32.93 -24.72
CA LYS A 244 -37.85 -33.37 -26.11
C LYS A 244 -37.30 -34.78 -26.40
N LEU A 245 -36.38 -35.29 -25.58
CA LEU A 245 -35.84 -36.64 -25.70
C LEU A 245 -36.78 -37.72 -25.12
N LEU A 246 -37.76 -37.33 -24.31
CA LEU A 246 -38.75 -38.21 -23.69
C LEU A 246 -40.00 -38.44 -24.57
N LEU A 247 -40.10 -37.75 -25.73
CA LEU A 247 -41.21 -37.89 -26.68
C LEU A 247 -41.11 -39.20 -27.50
N PRO A 248 -42.24 -39.80 -27.93
CA PRO A 248 -42.27 -41.09 -28.61
C PRO A 248 -41.51 -41.10 -29.96
N LYS A 249 -40.86 -42.24 -30.24
CA LYS A 249 -39.87 -42.51 -31.30
C LYS A 249 -40.28 -42.24 -32.77
N ARG A 250 -41.46 -41.69 -33.06
CA ARG A 250 -41.95 -41.47 -34.45
C ARG A 250 -41.63 -40.08 -35.04
N ALA A 251 -41.05 -39.15 -34.27
CA ALA A 251 -40.70 -37.79 -34.73
C ALA A 251 -39.18 -37.54 -34.91
N VAL A 252 -38.39 -38.61 -35.12
CA VAL A 252 -36.93 -38.62 -34.88
C VAL A 252 -36.09 -37.91 -35.94
N ALA A 253 -36.57 -37.76 -37.19
CA ALA A 253 -35.79 -37.14 -38.27
C ALA A 253 -35.71 -35.61 -38.19
N ALA A 254 -36.76 -34.93 -37.69
CA ALA A 254 -36.73 -33.48 -37.42
C ALA A 254 -36.09 -33.15 -36.05
N ALA A 255 -36.13 -34.11 -35.11
CA ALA A 255 -35.57 -33.95 -33.78
C ALA A 255 -34.03 -33.99 -33.75
N SER A 256 -33.38 -34.71 -34.67
CA SER A 256 -31.92 -34.81 -34.74
C SER A 256 -31.24 -33.46 -35.05
N GLY A 257 -31.77 -32.66 -35.98
CA GLY A 257 -31.30 -31.30 -36.27
C GLY A 257 -31.58 -30.28 -35.15
N LEU A 258 -32.71 -30.43 -34.43
CA LEU A 258 -33.01 -29.61 -33.25
C LEU A 258 -32.12 -29.99 -32.05
N SER A 259 -31.71 -31.25 -31.94
CA SER A 259 -30.83 -31.74 -30.87
C SER A 259 -29.38 -31.24 -31.02
N SER A 260 -28.87 -31.12 -32.25
CA SER A 260 -27.54 -30.57 -32.51
C SER A 260 -27.50 -29.04 -32.31
N ALA A 261 -28.54 -28.31 -32.75
CA ALA A 261 -28.65 -26.88 -32.51
C ALA A 261 -28.82 -26.52 -31.03
N SER A 262 -29.64 -27.28 -30.29
CA SER A 262 -29.83 -27.06 -28.84
C SER A 262 -28.60 -27.41 -28.02
N THR A 263 -27.84 -28.44 -28.41
CA THR A 263 -26.55 -28.75 -27.76
C THR A 263 -25.47 -27.71 -28.07
N ALA A 264 -25.41 -27.19 -29.30
CA ALA A 264 -24.52 -26.09 -29.64
C ALA A 264 -24.86 -24.80 -28.86
N LEU A 265 -26.15 -24.45 -28.77
CA LEU A 265 -26.62 -23.30 -27.99
C LEU A 265 -26.34 -23.47 -26.49
N TRP A 266 -26.58 -24.66 -25.94
CA TRP A 266 -26.25 -24.97 -24.54
C TRP A 266 -24.75 -24.80 -24.27
N LYS A 267 -23.88 -25.36 -25.12
CA LYS A 267 -22.42 -25.19 -24.99
C LYS A 267 -22.00 -23.73 -25.06
N ALA A 268 -22.60 -22.96 -25.97
CA ALA A 268 -22.32 -21.52 -26.09
C ALA A 268 -22.74 -20.73 -24.84
N LEU A 269 -23.93 -21.00 -24.29
CA LEU A 269 -24.42 -20.36 -23.06
C LEU A 269 -23.59 -20.76 -21.84
N LEU A 270 -23.16 -22.02 -21.75
CA LEU A 270 -22.25 -22.49 -20.70
C LEU A 270 -20.88 -21.82 -20.81
N ALA A 271 -20.32 -21.70 -22.00
CA ALA A 271 -19.07 -20.98 -22.21
C ALA A 271 -19.20 -19.49 -21.84
N ALA A 272 -20.32 -18.85 -22.20
CA ALA A 272 -20.62 -17.47 -21.85
C ALA A 272 -20.79 -17.27 -20.34
N SER A 273 -21.41 -18.21 -19.63
CA SER A 273 -21.56 -18.14 -18.16
C SER A 273 -20.20 -18.28 -17.45
N ILE A 274 -19.32 -19.16 -17.92
CA ILE A 274 -17.95 -19.29 -17.41
C ILE A 274 -17.17 -17.99 -17.64
N LEU A 275 -17.22 -17.43 -18.86
CA LEU A 275 -16.53 -16.18 -19.17
C LEU A 275 -17.05 -15.01 -18.33
N ALA A 276 -18.38 -14.94 -18.12
CA ALA A 276 -19.00 -13.94 -17.26
C ALA A 276 -18.59 -14.10 -15.79
N ALA A 277 -18.48 -15.33 -15.28
CA ALA A 277 -17.99 -15.61 -13.93
C ALA A 277 -16.51 -15.22 -13.76
N LEU A 278 -15.66 -15.50 -14.76
CA LEU A 278 -14.26 -15.05 -14.76
C LEU A 278 -14.15 -13.52 -14.79
N SER A 279 -14.98 -12.86 -15.60
CA SER A 279 -15.08 -11.39 -15.65
C SER A 279 -15.56 -10.80 -14.32
N GLN A 280 -16.54 -11.44 -13.68
CA GLN A 280 -17.02 -11.05 -12.36
C GLN A 280 -15.92 -11.19 -11.30
N PHE A 281 -15.16 -12.28 -11.31
CA PHE A 281 -14.02 -12.48 -10.42
C PHE A 281 -12.93 -11.41 -10.65
N ALA A 282 -12.58 -11.15 -11.91
CA ALA A 282 -11.60 -10.13 -12.26
C ALA A 282 -12.06 -8.73 -11.80
N THR A 283 -13.30 -8.34 -12.08
CA THR A 283 -13.85 -7.04 -11.67
C THR A 283 -13.96 -6.91 -10.15
N GLN A 284 -14.28 -8.00 -9.43
CA GLN A 284 -14.25 -8.03 -7.97
C GLN A 284 -12.84 -7.78 -7.44
N LYS A 285 -11.81 -8.40 -8.04
CA LYS A 285 -10.41 -8.12 -7.68
C LYS A 285 -10.07 -6.64 -7.87
N TRP A 286 -10.49 -6.06 -8.99
CA TRP A 286 -10.34 -4.61 -9.24
C TRP A 286 -11.02 -3.75 -8.17
N VAL A 287 -12.24 -4.09 -7.74
CA VAL A 287 -12.93 -3.37 -6.64
C VAL A 287 -12.15 -3.51 -5.33
N THR A 288 -11.73 -4.71 -4.97
CA THR A 288 -11.03 -4.97 -3.71
C THR A 288 -9.69 -4.24 -3.61
N ILE A 289 -9.03 -3.98 -4.74
CA ILE A 289 -7.81 -3.17 -4.82
C ILE A 289 -8.06 -1.72 -4.36
N PHE A 290 -9.27 -1.20 -4.35
CA PHE A 290 -9.56 0.13 -3.77
C PHE A 290 -10.07 0.07 -2.34
N GLU A 291 -10.36 -1.11 -1.82
CA GLU A 291 -11.01 -1.28 -0.50
C GLU A 291 -10.05 -1.83 0.55
N LYS A 292 -9.15 -2.75 0.17
CA LYS A 292 -8.30 -3.46 1.13
C LYS A 292 -6.83 -3.50 0.71
N GLY A 293 -5.99 -3.01 1.61
CA GLY A 293 -4.56 -3.18 1.68
C GLY A 293 -4.12 -4.64 1.72
N HIS A 294 -2.84 -4.85 1.42
CA HIS A 294 -2.22 -6.15 1.65
C HIS A 294 -1.61 -6.15 3.06
N TYR A 295 -1.94 -7.15 3.87
CA TYR A 295 -1.20 -7.38 5.11
C TYR A 295 0.05 -8.19 4.75
N PRO A 296 1.26 -7.69 5.05
CA PRO A 296 2.47 -8.37 4.67
C PRO A 296 2.64 -9.68 5.46
N PRO A 297 3.26 -10.71 4.84
CA PRO A 297 3.49 -11.98 5.52
C PRO A 297 4.41 -11.81 6.75
N PRO A 298 4.33 -12.74 7.73
CA PRO A 298 5.21 -12.74 8.89
C PRO A 298 6.68 -12.74 8.48
N ARG A 299 7.52 -11.92 9.15
CA ARG A 299 8.95 -11.77 8.79
C ARG A 299 9.80 -13.03 8.94
N ASN A 300 9.31 -14.05 9.65
CA ASN A 300 10.07 -15.25 10.01
C ASN A 300 9.57 -16.52 9.29
N GLU A 301 8.56 -16.42 8.44
CA GLU A 301 8.16 -17.55 7.60
C GLU A 301 8.97 -17.48 6.32
N ASP A 302 10.06 -18.25 6.29
CA ASP A 302 10.83 -18.47 5.07
C ASP A 302 9.89 -19.17 4.08
N PRO A 303 9.59 -18.61 2.90
CA PRO A 303 8.71 -19.27 1.93
C PRO A 303 9.28 -20.60 1.42
N LYS A 304 10.57 -20.88 1.68
CA LYS A 304 11.23 -22.16 1.43
C LYS A 304 10.97 -23.23 2.50
N ALA A 305 10.53 -22.86 3.70
CA ALA A 305 10.26 -23.80 4.79
C ALA A 305 8.84 -24.40 4.72
N ALA A 306 7.93 -23.84 3.92
CA ALA A 306 6.58 -24.35 3.74
C ALA A 306 6.45 -25.39 2.60
N GLY A 307 7.57 -25.83 2.02
CA GLY A 307 7.61 -26.72 0.86
C GLY A 307 8.65 -27.85 0.96
N SER A 308 9.06 -28.23 2.17
CA SER A 308 9.81 -29.46 2.44
C SER A 308 8.95 -30.45 3.23
#